data_AF-A0A936VG90-F1
#
_entry.id   AF-A0A936VG90-F1
#
_cell.length_a   1.000
_cell.length_b   1.000
_cell.length_c   1.000
_cell.angle_alpha   90.00
_cell.angle_beta   90.00
_cell.angle_gamma   90.00
#
_symmetry.space_group_name_H-M   'P 1'
#
loop_
_entity.id
_entity.type
_entity.pdbx_description
1 polymer ?
#
loop_
_entity_poly.entity_id
_entity_poly.type
_entity_poly.pdbx_seq_one_letter_code
_entity_poly.pdbx_strand_id
1 'polypeptide(L)'
;MTEHPEFYKKNEKGEIIPPVPDWADVAGLDYEKPAVRKYIIENFKSWIRDYDLDGFRCDVALFIPTDFWEEARAEVDKVKANTIWLAEAEKADLLVKAFDVDYSWNMHGFDRGYAGRKASVSLEEDMGRAGRDFRERLDPHAFLR
;
A
#
# COMPACT_ATOMS: atom_id res chain seq x y z
N MET A 1 1.81 25.03 -7.05
CA MET A 1 3.08 25.19 -7.80
C MET A 1 3.73 26.55 -7.67
N THR A 2 2.96 27.65 -7.72
CA THR A 2 3.48 29.02 -7.63
C THR A 2 4.01 29.39 -6.25
N GLU A 3 3.38 28.89 -5.19
CA GLU A 3 3.76 29.22 -3.80
C GLU A 3 4.85 28.29 -3.24
N HIS A 4 4.77 26.99 -3.53
CA HIS A 4 5.72 25.97 -3.04
C HIS A 4 6.30 25.11 -4.18
N PRO A 5 7.04 25.69 -5.15
CA PRO A 5 7.66 24.93 -6.25
C PRO A 5 8.71 23.92 -5.78
N GLU A 6 9.25 24.08 -4.57
CA GLU A 6 10.19 23.18 -3.92
C GLU A 6 9.55 21.87 -3.48
N PHE A 7 8.23 21.77 -3.38
CA PHE A 7 7.55 20.53 -2.96
C PHE A 7 7.53 19.44 -4.03
N TYR A 8 7.87 19.78 -5.28
CA TYR A 8 7.73 18.88 -6.42
C TYR A 8 9.08 18.30 -6.84
N LYS A 9 9.02 17.10 -7.43
CA LYS A 9 10.15 16.48 -8.14
C LYS A 9 10.48 17.29 -9.38
N LYS A 10 11.77 17.41 -9.67
CA LYS A 10 12.29 18.14 -10.83
C LYS A 10 13.29 17.31 -11.59
N ASN A 11 13.36 17.47 -12.91
CA ASN A 11 14.40 16.89 -13.74
C ASN A 11 15.72 17.70 -13.64
N GLU A 12 16.75 17.26 -14.36
CA GLU A 12 18.06 17.93 -14.41
C GLU A 12 18.00 19.38 -14.95
N LYS A 13 16.96 19.71 -15.72
CA LYS A 13 16.72 21.07 -16.24
C LYS A 13 15.95 21.96 -15.25
N GLY A 14 15.56 21.41 -14.09
CA GLY A 14 14.78 22.11 -13.06
C GLY A 14 13.27 22.16 -13.34
N GLU A 15 12.79 21.44 -14.36
CA GLU A 15 11.37 21.40 -14.72
C GLU A 15 10.63 20.41 -13.82
N ILE A 16 9.42 20.74 -13.39
CA ILE A 16 8.57 19.84 -12.58
C ILE A 16 8.15 18.65 -13.43
N ILE A 17 8.26 17.45 -12.86
CA ILE A 17 7.91 16.21 -13.56
C ILE A 17 6.71 15.51 -12.90
N PRO A 18 5.90 14.78 -13.68
CA PRO A 18 4.85 13.93 -13.13
C PRO A 18 5.47 12.73 -12.37
N PRO A 19 4.72 12.08 -11.46
CA PRO A 19 5.20 10.88 -10.76
C PRO A 19 5.32 9.69 -11.71
N VAL A 20 4.49 9.63 -12.76
CA VAL A 20 4.54 8.67 -13.87
C VAL A 20 4.52 9.45 -15.18
N PRO A 21 5.39 9.17 -16.17
CA PRO A 21 5.51 9.97 -17.39
C PRO A 21 4.19 10.22 -18.15
N ASP A 22 3.29 9.24 -18.15
CA ASP A 22 2.01 9.32 -18.86
C ASP A 22 0.95 10.18 -18.15
N TRP A 23 1.17 10.54 -16.88
CA TRP A 23 0.24 11.37 -16.10
C TRP A 23 0.60 12.86 -16.23
N ALA A 24 0.53 13.37 -17.46
CA ALA A 24 1.01 14.69 -17.82
C ALA A 24 0.26 15.86 -17.15
N ASP A 25 -0.91 15.60 -16.56
CA ASP A 25 -1.78 16.56 -15.90
C ASP A 25 -1.53 16.71 -14.39
N VAL A 26 -0.70 15.85 -13.81
CA VAL A 26 -0.35 15.88 -12.38
C VAL A 26 1.15 16.06 -12.17
N ALA A 27 1.53 16.60 -11.02
CA ALA A 27 2.93 16.78 -10.65
C ALA A 27 3.33 15.90 -9.48
N GLY A 28 4.51 15.29 -9.58
CA GLY A 28 5.04 14.41 -8.56
C GLY A 28 5.50 15.20 -7.35
N LEU A 29 4.90 14.94 -6.19
CA LEU A 29 5.40 15.44 -4.91
C LEU A 29 6.67 14.70 -4.51
N ASP A 30 7.56 15.42 -3.83
CA ASP A 30 8.83 14.92 -3.36
C ASP A 30 8.78 14.60 -1.85
N TYR A 31 8.49 13.34 -1.53
CA TYR A 31 8.33 12.86 -0.15
C TYR A 31 9.66 12.69 0.60
N GLU A 32 10.81 12.92 -0.04
CA GLU A 32 12.10 13.03 0.68
C GLU A 32 12.18 14.33 1.46
N LYS A 33 11.39 15.34 1.09
CA LYS A 33 11.35 16.64 1.78
C LYS A 33 10.46 16.59 3.01
N PRO A 34 10.99 16.79 4.23
CA PRO A 34 10.19 16.77 5.46
C PRO A 34 9.03 17.77 5.47
N ALA A 35 9.21 18.92 4.80
CA ALA A 35 8.16 19.94 4.67
C ALA A 35 6.93 19.41 3.91
N VAL A 36 7.14 18.61 2.86
CA VAL A 36 6.05 17.98 2.09
C VAL A 36 5.29 17.00 2.97
N ARG A 37 6.02 16.10 3.66
CA ARG A 37 5.44 15.10 4.57
C ARG A 37 4.58 15.77 5.63
N LYS A 38 5.14 16.77 6.33
CA LYS A 38 4.44 17.55 7.35
C LYS A 38 3.18 18.20 6.79
N TYR A 39 3.28 18.83 5.61
CA TYR A 39 2.14 19.50 4.99
C TYR A 39 1.00 18.52 4.71
N ILE A 40 1.29 17.36 4.09
CA ILE A 40 0.26 16.36 3.76
C ILE A 40 -0.34 15.74 5.03
N ILE A 41 0.47 15.44 6.03
CA ILE A 41 -0.02 14.89 7.31
C ILE A 41 -0.96 15.88 8.02
N GLU A 42 -0.61 17.18 8.03
CA GLU A 42 -1.49 18.20 8.61
C GLU A 42 -2.81 18.34 7.85
N ASN A 43 -2.82 18.10 6.54
CA ASN A 43 -4.07 18.04 5.75
C ASN A 43 -4.93 16.85 6.17
N PHE A 44 -4.36 15.64 6.30
CA PHE A 44 -5.12 14.49 6.81
C PHE A 44 -5.73 14.78 8.19
N LYS A 45 -4.95 15.38 9.09
CA LYS A 45 -5.41 15.77 10.42
C LYS A 45 -6.51 16.83 10.38
N SER A 46 -6.45 17.80 9.48
CA SER A 46 -7.50 18.81 9.35
C SER A 46 -8.81 18.20 8.86
N TRP A 47 -8.77 17.26 7.90
CA TRP A 47 -9.97 16.55 7.47
C TRP A 47 -10.66 15.79 8.61
N ILE A 48 -9.88 15.08 9.43
CA ILE A 48 -10.41 14.41 10.63
C ILE A 48 -10.95 15.42 11.64
N ARG A 49 -10.15 16.42 12.02
CA ARG A 49 -10.50 17.35 13.11
C ARG A 49 -11.68 18.25 12.75
N ASP A 50 -11.72 18.75 11.53
CA ASP A 50 -12.63 19.82 11.13
C ASP A 50 -13.93 19.27 10.51
N TYR A 51 -13.90 18.03 9.98
CA TYR A 51 -15.04 17.41 9.29
C TYR A 51 -15.41 16.02 9.82
N ASP A 52 -14.73 15.51 10.85
CA ASP A 52 -15.01 14.24 11.54
C ASP A 52 -15.09 13.02 10.61
N LEU A 53 -14.20 12.94 9.60
CA LEU A 53 -14.13 11.76 8.74
C LEU A 53 -13.73 10.50 9.55
N ASP A 54 -14.20 9.34 9.09
CA ASP A 54 -13.89 8.05 9.73
C ASP A 54 -12.73 7.29 9.06
N GLY A 55 -12.23 7.79 7.93
CA GLY A 55 -11.17 7.12 7.19
C GLY A 55 -10.83 7.74 5.84
N PHE A 56 -9.85 7.12 5.18
CA PHE A 56 -9.30 7.57 3.91
C PHE A 56 -9.16 6.41 2.93
N ARG A 57 -9.43 6.69 1.66
CA ARG A 57 -8.94 5.88 0.53
C ARG A 57 -7.79 6.64 -0.13
N CYS A 58 -6.61 6.02 -0.18
CA CYS A 58 -5.40 6.63 -0.73
C CYS A 58 -5.12 6.10 -2.14
N ASP A 59 -5.16 6.98 -3.13
CA ASP A 59 -4.88 6.71 -4.54
C ASP A 59 -3.41 6.31 -4.76
N VAL A 60 -3.19 5.31 -5.61
CA VAL A 60 -1.89 4.82 -6.07
C VAL A 60 -0.82 4.76 -4.97
N ALA A 61 -1.22 4.28 -3.77
CA ALA A 61 -0.43 4.36 -2.54
C ALA A 61 0.94 3.65 -2.66
N LEU A 62 1.08 2.73 -3.63
CA LEU A 62 2.32 2.05 -4.00
C LEU A 62 3.44 3.02 -4.42
N PHE A 63 3.10 4.18 -5.00
CA PHE A 63 4.07 5.16 -5.48
C PHE A 63 4.59 6.11 -4.40
N ILE A 64 4.02 6.04 -3.19
CA ILE A 64 4.42 6.86 -2.06
C ILE A 64 5.21 5.98 -1.07
N PRO A 65 6.30 6.49 -0.46
CA PRO A 65 7.11 5.70 0.48
C PRO A 65 6.30 5.11 1.63
N THR A 66 6.57 3.85 1.99
CA THR A 66 5.84 3.15 3.07
C THR A 66 6.05 3.83 4.43
N ASP A 67 7.25 4.32 4.71
CA ASP A 67 7.58 5.02 5.95
C ASP A 67 6.79 6.34 6.11
N PHE A 68 6.45 7.01 5.01
CA PHE A 68 5.55 8.16 5.04
C PHE A 68 4.16 7.75 5.52
N TRP A 69 3.63 6.64 5.01
CA TRP A 69 2.32 6.18 5.43
C TRP A 69 2.30 5.72 6.89
N GLU A 70 3.37 5.07 7.37
CA GLU A 70 3.50 4.74 8.79
C GLU A 70 3.49 6.00 9.68
N GLU A 71 4.22 7.05 9.26
CA GLU A 71 4.24 8.35 9.96
C GLU A 71 2.85 9.02 9.93
N ALA A 72 2.21 9.06 8.76
CA ALA A 72 0.89 9.67 8.60
C ALA A 72 -0.17 8.98 9.46
N ARG A 73 -0.19 7.64 9.46
CA ARG A 73 -1.10 6.85 10.30
C ARG A 73 -0.90 7.17 11.78
N ALA A 74 0.35 7.16 12.24
CA ALA A 74 0.69 7.44 13.63
C ALA A 74 0.29 8.86 14.06
N GLU A 75 0.44 9.88 13.20
CA GLU A 75 0.05 11.25 13.51
C GLU A 75 -1.47 11.47 13.48
N VAL A 76 -2.19 10.78 12.58
CA VAL A 76 -3.65 10.87 12.50
C VAL A 76 -4.31 10.15 13.68
N ASP A 77 -3.78 9.00 14.11
CA ASP A 77 -4.30 8.25 15.26
C ASP A 77 -4.20 9.06 16.57
N LYS A 78 -3.32 10.06 16.65
CA LYS A 78 -3.27 11.03 17.77
C LYS A 78 -4.45 12.00 17.79
N VAL A 79 -5.10 12.22 16.65
CA VAL A 79 -6.27 13.11 16.52
C VAL A 79 -7.57 12.34 16.69
N LYS A 80 -7.71 11.21 15.99
CA LYS A 80 -8.85 10.28 16.12
C LYS A 80 -8.33 8.87 15.92
N ALA A 81 -8.36 8.08 16.99
CA ALA A 81 -8.03 6.67 16.92
C ALA A 81 -9.12 5.91 16.12
N ASN A 82 -8.73 4.76 15.54
CA ASN A 82 -9.61 3.87 14.78
C ASN A 82 -10.12 4.44 13.45
N THR A 83 -9.36 5.32 12.82
CA THR A 83 -9.61 5.68 11.42
C THR A 83 -9.32 4.49 10.50
N ILE A 84 -10.15 4.30 9.46
CA ILE A 84 -9.98 3.23 8.48
C ILE A 84 -9.17 3.73 7.29
N TRP A 85 -8.13 3.00 6.91
CA TRP A 85 -7.24 3.35 5.81
C TRP A 85 -7.28 2.26 4.73
N LEU A 86 -7.74 2.64 3.53
CA LEU A 86 -7.79 1.81 2.34
C LEU A 86 -6.71 2.26 1.34
N ALA A 87 -5.77 1.36 1.03
CA ALA A 87 -4.76 1.61 0.00
C ALA A 87 -5.27 1.14 -1.37
N GLU A 88 -5.27 2.03 -2.37
CA GLU A 88 -5.17 1.57 -3.75
C GLU A 88 -3.72 1.17 -4.02
N ALA A 89 -3.38 -0.04 -3.61
CA ALA A 89 -2.10 -0.65 -3.83
C ALA A 89 -2.24 -2.17 -3.69
N GLU A 90 -1.13 -2.84 -3.92
CA GLU A 90 -0.93 -4.21 -3.50
C GLU A 90 0.52 -4.37 -3.03
N LYS A 91 0.72 -4.22 -1.72
CA LYS A 91 2.04 -4.32 -1.08
C LYS A 91 1.86 -4.69 0.38
N ALA A 92 2.29 -5.90 0.75
CA ALA A 92 2.13 -6.44 2.10
C ALA A 92 2.65 -5.49 3.19
N ASP A 93 3.78 -4.82 2.96
CA ASP A 93 4.38 -3.89 3.93
C ASP A 93 3.42 -2.75 4.32
N LEU A 94 2.54 -2.30 3.41
CA LEU A 94 1.57 -1.24 3.70
C LEU A 94 0.53 -1.69 4.74
N LEU A 95 0.19 -2.98 4.76
CA LEU A 95 -0.83 -3.54 5.66
C LEU A 95 -0.30 -3.82 7.07
N VAL A 96 1.01 -3.71 7.30
CA VAL A 96 1.61 -4.03 8.61
C VAL A 96 1.34 -2.93 9.63
N LYS A 97 1.49 -1.67 9.23
CA LYS A 97 1.37 -0.52 10.15
C LYS A 97 0.61 0.68 9.59
N ALA A 98 0.43 0.76 8.28
CA ALA A 98 -0.05 1.98 7.64
C ALA A 98 -1.53 1.90 7.23
N PHE A 99 -1.95 0.78 6.65
CA PHE A 99 -3.28 0.58 6.09
C PHE A 99 -3.97 -0.64 6.68
N ASP A 100 -5.31 -0.59 6.74
CA ASP A 100 -6.13 -1.70 7.23
C ASP A 100 -6.55 -2.62 6.08
N VAL A 101 -6.70 -2.08 4.86
CA VAL A 101 -7.20 -2.80 3.67
C VAL A 101 -6.46 -2.33 2.41
N ASP A 102 -6.28 -3.23 1.44
CA ASP A 102 -5.81 -2.91 0.08
C ASP A 102 -6.76 -3.43 -1.02
N TYR A 103 -6.44 -3.18 -2.29
CA TYR A 103 -7.28 -3.59 -3.43
C TYR A 103 -7.06 -5.04 -3.87
N SER A 104 -6.05 -5.74 -3.34
CA SER A 104 -5.76 -7.15 -3.63
C SER A 104 -5.74 -7.48 -5.14
N TRP A 105 -5.08 -6.66 -5.96
CA TRP A 105 -5.12 -6.79 -7.43
C TRP A 105 -4.65 -8.16 -7.96
N ASN A 106 -3.76 -8.89 -7.28
CA ASN A 106 -3.33 -10.22 -7.69
C ASN A 106 -4.47 -11.22 -7.66
N MET A 107 -5.48 -11.03 -6.81
CA MET A 107 -6.68 -11.86 -6.81
C MET A 107 -7.54 -11.63 -8.06
N HIS A 108 -7.61 -10.41 -8.59
CA HIS A 108 -8.27 -10.14 -9.88
C HIS A 108 -7.53 -10.78 -11.06
N GLY A 109 -6.20 -10.90 -10.99
CA GLY A 109 -5.40 -11.65 -11.96
C GLY A 109 -5.65 -13.15 -11.87
N PHE A 110 -5.70 -13.69 -10.64
CA PHE A 110 -5.98 -15.09 -10.36
C PHE A 110 -7.36 -15.52 -10.87
N ASP A 111 -8.40 -14.71 -10.61
CA ASP A 111 -9.78 -15.03 -10.99
C ASP A 111 -9.98 -15.00 -12.52
N ARG A 112 -9.30 -14.10 -13.23
CA ARG A 112 -9.23 -14.14 -14.71
C ARG A 112 -8.47 -15.36 -15.23
N GLY A 113 -7.44 -15.82 -14.52
CA GLY A 113 -6.73 -17.05 -14.83
C GLY A 113 -7.57 -18.31 -14.64
N TYR A 114 -8.46 -18.30 -13.64
CA TYR A 114 -9.41 -19.39 -13.36
C TYR A 114 -10.60 -19.38 -14.34
N ALA A 115 -11.14 -18.20 -14.67
CA ALA A 115 -12.23 -18.07 -15.65
C ALA A 115 -11.77 -18.43 -17.09
N GLY A 116 -10.47 -18.28 -17.39
CA GLY A 116 -9.88 -18.61 -18.70
C GLY A 116 -9.30 -20.03 -18.83
N ARG A 117 -9.09 -20.75 -17.72
CA ARG A 117 -8.70 -22.17 -17.76
C ARG A 117 -9.95 -23.01 -17.56
N LYS A 118 -10.21 -23.93 -18.48
CA LYS A 118 -11.17 -25.03 -18.22
C LYS A 118 -10.88 -25.59 -16.83
N ALA A 119 -11.88 -25.56 -15.96
CA ALA A 119 -11.85 -26.14 -14.64
C ALA A 119 -11.41 -27.61 -14.73
N SER A 120 -10.16 -27.90 -14.35
CA SER A 120 -9.70 -29.27 -14.05
C SER A 120 -8.34 -29.24 -13.37
N VAL A 121 -8.24 -28.58 -12.21
CA VAL A 121 -7.36 -29.02 -11.13
C VAL A 121 -8.18 -28.78 -9.87
N SER A 122 -8.59 -29.86 -9.20
CA SER A 122 -9.44 -29.74 -8.03
C SER A 122 -8.63 -29.13 -6.89
N LEU A 123 -9.26 -28.24 -6.11
CA LEU A 123 -8.68 -27.69 -4.87
C LEU A 123 -8.13 -28.76 -3.91
N GLU A 124 -8.61 -30.00 -4.02
CA GLU A 124 -8.10 -31.14 -3.26
C GLU A 124 -6.66 -31.54 -3.62
N GLU A 125 -6.23 -31.35 -4.87
CA GLU A 125 -4.87 -31.70 -5.31
C GLU A 125 -3.81 -30.73 -4.77
N ASP A 126 -4.13 -29.43 -4.73
CA ASP A 126 -3.24 -28.39 -4.21
C ASP A 126 -3.17 -28.42 -2.68
N MET A 127 -4.31 -28.58 -1.99
CA MET A 127 -4.31 -28.79 -0.53
C MET A 127 -3.66 -30.13 -0.15
N GLY A 128 -3.82 -31.17 -0.97
CA GLY A 128 -3.18 -32.46 -0.79
C GLY A 128 -1.66 -32.45 -1.05
N ARG A 129 -1.15 -31.56 -1.91
CA ARG A 129 0.30 -31.32 -2.05
C ARG A 129 0.86 -30.58 -0.84
N ALA A 130 0.22 -29.51 -0.40
CA ALA A 130 0.66 -28.74 0.76
C ALA A 130 0.66 -29.59 2.06
N GLY A 131 -0.35 -30.46 2.24
CA GLY A 131 -0.44 -31.36 3.39
C GLY A 131 0.58 -32.51 3.37
N ARG A 132 1.01 -32.97 2.19
CA ARG A 132 2.06 -34.01 2.07
C ARG A 132 3.44 -33.43 2.34
N ASP A 133 3.72 -32.22 1.85
CA ASP A 133 5.00 -31.53 2.03
C ASP A 133 5.25 -31.15 3.52
N PHE A 134 4.17 -30.89 4.27
CA PHE A 134 4.25 -30.69 5.73
C PHE A 134 4.54 -31.99 6.49
N ARG A 135 4.01 -33.13 6.02
CA ARG A 135 4.17 -34.44 6.66
C ARG A 135 5.54 -35.07 6.40
N GLU A 136 6.17 -34.76 5.27
CA GLU A 136 7.53 -35.20 4.94
C GLU A 136 8.63 -34.37 5.63
N ARG A 137 8.32 -33.16 6.12
CA ARG A 137 9.27 -32.31 6.88
C ARG A 137 9.29 -32.56 8.40
N LEU A 138 8.38 -33.38 8.91
CA LEU A 138 8.41 -33.85 10.30
C LEU A 138 9.03 -35.25 10.33
N ASP A 139 10.36 -35.32 10.39
CA ASP A 139 11.06 -36.56 10.76
C ASP A 139 10.69 -36.93 12.21
N PRO A 140 10.01 -38.08 12.45
CA PRO A 140 9.66 -38.50 13.81
C PRO A 140 10.89 -38.88 14.67
N HIS A 141 12.09 -38.91 14.10
CA HIS A 141 13.32 -39.33 14.78
C HIS A 141 14.31 -38.21 15.10
N ALA A 142 14.00 -36.94 14.79
CA ALA A 142 14.91 -35.82 15.04
C ALA A 142 15.08 -35.40 16.52
N PHE A 143 14.48 -36.11 17.48
CA PHE A 143 14.51 -35.75 18.91
C PHE A 143 15.13 -36.80 19.86
N LEU A 144 15.91 -37.76 19.36
CA LEU A 144 16.73 -38.63 20.23
C LEU A 144 18.11 -38.90 19.61
N ARG A 145 19.06 -37.98 19.87
CA ARG A 145 20.47 -38.29 20.17
C ARG A 145 21.16 -37.08 20.79
#